data_AF-A0A2M8KRA5-F1
#
_entry.id   AF-A0A2M8KRA5-F1
#
_cell.length_a   1.000
_cell.length_b   1.000
_cell.length_c   1.000
_cell.angle_alpha   90.00
_cell.angle_beta   90.00
_cell.angle_gamma   90.00
#
_symmetry.space_group_name_H-M   'P 1'
#
loop_
_entity.id
_entity.type
_entity.pdbx_description
1 polymer ?
#
loop_
_entity_poly.entity_id
_entity_poly.type
_entity_poly.pdbx_seq_one_letter_code
_entity_poly.pdbx_strand_id
1 'polypeptide(L)'
;MSKFQCPIFEFCHWDLELYLTFDIGYWGFLCYTYFMLRQQIQADIIRFAKEKKQQEVEVLRGIFSAIKNQEIELKRELNDEEVIKILKKYTKDLKEANEMFEVGGRDDLIEQNNSEIEIVSVYMPPELSDEEIEKTVRTVLEKMPDEKNVGRLIGLSVKELAGGADGSRVAEIVRKIVN
;
A
#
# COMPACT_ATOMS: atom_id res chain seq x y z
N MET A 1 -18.77 -42.77 8.85
CA MET A 1 -17.62 -42.03 9.42
C MET A 1 -16.56 -41.96 8.32
N SER A 2 -16.61 -40.91 7.49
CA SER A 2 -15.74 -39.70 7.53
C SER A 2 -14.32 -40.01 7.04
N LYS A 3 -14.04 -39.83 5.74
CA LYS A 3 -13.54 -38.58 5.11
C LYS A 3 -12.27 -38.05 5.77
N PHE A 4 -11.16 -38.03 5.01
CA PHE A 4 -10.39 -36.79 4.82
C PHE A 4 -9.87 -36.75 3.38
N GLN A 5 -10.42 -35.79 2.65
CA GLN A 5 -10.16 -35.41 1.28
C GLN A 5 -8.96 -34.47 1.27
N CYS A 6 -8.00 -34.70 0.38
CA CYS A 6 -7.06 -33.68 -0.07
C CYS A 6 -7.59 -33.17 -1.42
N PRO A 7 -7.98 -31.89 -1.57
CA PRO A 7 -8.31 -31.36 -2.89
C PRO A 7 -7.41 -30.18 -3.25
N ILE A 8 -6.75 -30.28 -4.40
CA ILE A 8 -6.82 -29.38 -5.56
C ILE A 8 -5.62 -29.79 -6.45
N PHE A 9 -5.82 -30.87 -7.18
CA PHE A 9 -5.00 -31.24 -8.33
C PHE A 9 -5.81 -32.17 -9.23
N GLU A 10 -6.86 -31.65 -9.88
CA GLU A 10 -7.53 -32.38 -10.97
C GLU A 10 -8.52 -31.46 -11.69
N PHE A 11 -8.09 -30.87 -12.80
CA PHE A 11 -8.95 -30.63 -13.95
C PHE A 11 -8.06 -30.50 -15.21
N CYS A 12 -7.50 -31.64 -15.63
CA CYS A 12 -6.90 -31.83 -16.95
C CYS A 12 -7.62 -32.99 -17.62
N HIS A 13 -8.68 -32.74 -18.39
CA HIS A 13 -9.07 -33.63 -19.48
C HIS A 13 -10.04 -32.93 -20.45
N TRP A 14 -9.71 -33.02 -21.75
CA TRP A 14 -10.41 -32.55 -22.98
C TRP A 14 -10.26 -31.03 -23.26
N ASP A 15 -9.71 -30.53 -24.37
CA ASP A 15 -9.50 -31.09 -25.71
C ASP A 15 -8.16 -30.66 -26.31
N LEU A 16 -7.52 -31.60 -27.00
CA LEU A 16 -6.24 -31.46 -27.68
C LEU A 16 -6.51 -31.48 -29.18
N GLU A 17 -6.75 -30.32 -29.80
CA GLU A 17 -6.56 -30.06 -31.23
C GLU A 17 -7.03 -28.63 -31.55
N LEU A 18 -6.11 -27.66 -31.55
CA LEU A 18 -5.99 -26.56 -32.53
C LEU A 18 -5.07 -25.45 -32.02
N TYR A 19 -4.10 -25.09 -32.86
CA TYR A 19 -3.21 -23.92 -32.79
C TYR A 19 -1.99 -23.99 -31.86
N LEU A 20 -0.99 -24.69 -32.40
CA LEU A 20 0.41 -24.29 -32.38
C LEU A 20 0.62 -22.78 -32.65
N THR A 21 1.57 -22.21 -31.91
CA THR A 21 2.31 -20.94 -32.09
C THR A 21 1.63 -19.64 -31.63
N PHE A 22 2.36 -18.85 -30.82
CA PHE A 22 1.98 -17.64 -30.06
C PHE A 22 1.07 -17.95 -28.85
N ASP A 23 1.43 -17.79 -27.57
CA ASP A 23 2.30 -16.81 -26.92
C ASP A 23 2.59 -17.29 -25.47
N ILE A 24 3.56 -18.19 -25.28
CA ILE A 24 3.96 -18.70 -23.94
C ILE A 24 4.93 -17.72 -23.24
N GLY A 25 5.11 -16.51 -23.80
CA GLY A 25 6.09 -15.52 -23.33
C GLY A 25 5.56 -14.43 -22.39
N TYR A 26 4.24 -14.30 -22.20
CA TYR A 26 3.67 -13.11 -21.53
C TYR A 26 2.76 -13.37 -20.32
N TRP A 27 2.47 -14.63 -19.96
CA TRP A 27 1.75 -14.95 -18.72
C TRP A 27 2.66 -15.28 -17.52
N GLY A 28 3.96 -15.49 -17.76
CA GLY A 28 4.95 -15.61 -16.68
C GLY A 28 5.52 -14.27 -16.20
N PHE A 29 5.49 -13.24 -17.05
CA PHE A 29 6.14 -11.95 -16.77
C PHE A 29 5.25 -10.98 -15.96
N LEU A 30 3.92 -11.11 -16.05
CA LEU A 30 2.98 -10.28 -15.29
C LEU A 30 2.66 -10.82 -13.88
N CYS A 31 3.05 -12.07 -13.57
CA CYS A 31 2.88 -12.65 -12.23
C CYS A 31 4.06 -12.30 -11.29
N TYR A 32 5.26 -12.05 -11.85
CA TYR A 32 6.48 -11.89 -11.05
C TYR A 32 6.70 -10.48 -10.49
N THR A 33 5.85 -9.51 -10.83
CA THR A 33 6.00 -8.12 -10.40
C THR A 33 5.00 -7.70 -9.33
N TYR A 34 4.04 -8.55 -8.97
CA TYR A 34 2.85 -8.12 -8.23
C TYR A 34 2.57 -8.91 -6.94
N PHE A 35 3.51 -9.76 -6.52
CA PHE A 35 3.44 -10.64 -5.34
C PHE A 35 4.60 -10.40 -4.36
N MET A 36 5.38 -9.33 -4.60
CA MET A 36 6.69 -9.15 -3.99
C MET A 36 6.60 -8.53 -2.60
N LEU A 37 5.66 -7.61 -2.34
CA LEU A 37 5.68 -6.85 -1.09
C LEU A 37 5.29 -7.72 0.12
N ARG A 38 4.25 -8.54 -0.02
CA ARG A 38 3.83 -9.49 1.03
C ARG A 38 4.94 -10.50 1.34
N GLN A 39 5.58 -11.03 0.30
CA GLN A 39 6.68 -11.99 0.46
C GLN A 39 7.91 -11.34 1.08
N GLN A 40 8.22 -10.09 0.73
CA GLN A 40 9.29 -9.30 1.35
C GLN A 40 9.05 -9.12 2.85
N ILE A 41 7.84 -8.69 3.25
CA ILE A 41 7.47 -8.56 4.67
C ILE A 41 7.64 -9.89 5.40
N GLN A 42 7.20 -11.01 4.81
CA GLN A 42 7.36 -12.32 5.42
C GLN A 42 8.83 -12.74 5.55
N ALA A 43 9.65 -12.47 4.54
CA ALA A 43 11.08 -12.76 4.57
C ALA A 43 11.81 -11.92 5.63
N ASP A 44 11.45 -10.63 5.75
CA ASP A 44 12.05 -9.72 6.71
C ASP A 44 11.65 -10.04 8.16
N ILE A 45 10.44 -10.55 8.41
CA ILE A 45 10.07 -11.09 9.74
C ILE A 45 11.06 -12.19 10.17
N ILE A 46 11.39 -13.12 9.26
CA ILE A 46 12.33 -14.22 9.54
C ILE A 46 13.74 -13.67 9.76
N ARG A 47 14.15 -12.69 8.94
CA ARG A 47 15.45 -12.03 9.06
C ARG A 47 15.59 -11.29 10.38
N PHE A 48 14.64 -10.44 10.75
CA PHE A 48 14.67 -9.68 12.00
C PHE A 48 14.53 -10.58 13.23
N ALA A 49 13.81 -11.70 13.13
CA ALA A 49 13.79 -12.71 14.19
C ALA A 49 15.18 -13.32 14.44
N LYS A 50 15.99 -13.52 13.39
CA LYS A 50 17.40 -13.97 13.53
C LYS A 50 18.31 -12.87 14.08
N GLU A 51 18.08 -11.62 13.67
CA GLU A 51 18.81 -10.44 14.14
C GLU A 51 18.40 -10.00 15.58
N LYS A 52 17.44 -10.69 16.21
CA LYS A 52 16.89 -10.39 17.56
C LYS A 52 16.28 -8.98 17.69
N LYS A 53 15.81 -8.45 16.57
CA LYS A 53 15.08 -7.19 16.43
C LYS A 53 13.62 -7.37 16.80
N GLN A 54 13.34 -7.40 18.12
CA GLN A 54 12.01 -7.78 18.63
C GLN A 54 10.92 -6.79 18.21
N GLN A 55 11.22 -5.49 18.27
CA GLN A 55 10.27 -4.44 17.94
C GLN A 55 9.84 -4.51 16.47
N GLU A 56 10.81 -4.62 15.55
CA GLU A 56 10.57 -4.73 14.12
C GLU A 56 9.74 -5.99 13.78
N VAL A 57 10.01 -7.10 14.46
CA VAL A 57 9.26 -8.34 14.29
C VAL A 57 7.81 -8.20 14.74
N GLU A 58 7.56 -7.51 15.85
CA GLU A 58 6.20 -7.29 16.37
C GLU A 58 5.37 -6.43 15.41
N VAL A 59 5.95 -5.31 14.96
CA VAL A 59 5.32 -4.39 13.98
C VAL A 59 4.97 -5.14 12.69
N LEU A 60 5.95 -5.82 12.09
CA LEU A 60 5.73 -6.53 10.83
C LEU A 60 4.73 -7.69 10.96
N ARG A 61 4.69 -8.40 12.10
CA ARG A 61 3.66 -9.43 12.34
C ARG A 61 2.26 -8.83 12.48
N GLY A 62 2.15 -7.65 13.12
CA GLY A 62 0.90 -6.91 13.23
C GLY A 62 0.34 -6.58 11.84
N ILE A 63 1.19 -5.99 11.00
CA ILE A 63 0.87 -5.66 9.60
C ILE A 63 0.51 -6.92 8.81
N PHE A 64 1.30 -8.00 8.92
CA PHE A 64 1.04 -9.24 8.20
C PHE A 64 -0.30 -9.88 8.61
N SER A 65 -0.68 -9.74 9.88
CA SER A 65 -1.99 -10.18 10.37
C SER A 65 -3.13 -9.32 9.79
N ALA A 66 -2.93 -8.00 9.67
CA ALA A 66 -3.90 -7.11 9.02
C ALA A 66 -4.12 -7.46 7.54
N ILE A 67 -3.03 -7.75 6.81
CA ILE A 67 -3.07 -8.23 5.42
C ILE A 67 -3.90 -9.52 5.34
N LYS A 68 -3.59 -10.52 6.16
CA LYS A 68 -4.33 -11.79 6.18
C LYS A 68 -5.81 -11.63 6.52
N ASN A 69 -6.13 -10.77 7.49
CA ASN A 69 -7.52 -10.51 7.87
C ASN A 69 -8.32 -9.97 6.67
N GLN A 70 -7.72 -9.07 5.89
CA GLN A 70 -8.37 -8.51 4.72
C GLN A 70 -8.43 -9.50 3.54
N GLU A 71 -7.43 -10.38 3.37
CA GLU A 71 -7.51 -11.51 2.43
C GLU A 71 -8.67 -12.47 2.76
N ILE A 72 -8.88 -12.74 4.06
CA ILE A 72 -10.00 -13.57 4.54
C ILE A 72 -11.34 -12.90 4.25
N GLU A 73 -11.45 -11.60 4.51
CA GLU A 73 -12.65 -10.82 4.26
C GLU A 73 -13.03 -10.80 2.77
N LEU A 74 -12.05 -10.57 1.90
CA LEU A 74 -12.24 -10.51 0.45
C LEU A 74 -12.26 -11.88 -0.22
N LYS A 75 -11.90 -12.95 0.51
CA LYS A 75 -11.75 -14.33 0.01
C LYS A 75 -10.84 -14.45 -1.22
N ARG A 76 -9.85 -13.56 -1.33
CA ARG A 76 -8.84 -13.55 -2.39
C ARG A 76 -7.53 -12.99 -1.83
N GLU A 77 -6.44 -13.27 -2.52
CA GLU A 77 -5.17 -12.62 -2.22
C GLU A 77 -5.21 -11.14 -2.56
N LEU A 78 -4.48 -10.35 -1.76
CA LEU A 78 -4.35 -8.92 -1.94
C LEU A 78 -3.26 -8.60 -2.96
N ASN A 79 -3.54 -7.57 -3.75
CA ASN A 79 -2.59 -7.00 -4.67
C ASN A 79 -1.61 -6.07 -3.94
N ASP A 80 -0.42 -5.84 -4.49
CA ASP A 80 0.59 -4.96 -3.87
C ASP A 80 0.06 -3.53 -3.60
N GLU A 81 -0.78 -2.99 -4.49
CA GLU A 81 -1.46 -1.70 -4.26
C GLU A 81 -2.38 -1.71 -3.03
N GLU A 82 -3.01 -2.84 -2.74
CA GLU A 82 -3.88 -2.99 -1.58
C GLU A 82 -3.07 -3.18 -0.31
N VAL A 83 -1.94 -3.89 -0.39
CA VAL A 83 -0.98 -3.97 0.72
C VAL A 83 -0.45 -2.58 1.06
N ILE A 84 -0.10 -1.76 0.07
CA ILE A 84 0.31 -0.37 0.28
C ILE A 84 -0.80 0.45 0.96
N LYS A 85 -2.08 0.23 0.62
CA LYS A 85 -3.20 0.89 1.30
C LYS A 85 -3.29 0.49 2.78
N ILE A 86 -3.00 -0.76 3.12
CA ILE A 86 -2.96 -1.22 4.52
C ILE A 86 -1.81 -0.54 5.27
N LEU A 87 -0.61 -0.47 4.67
CA LEU A 87 0.54 0.22 5.26
C LEU A 87 0.26 1.72 5.48
N LYS A 88 -0.40 2.37 4.52
CA LYS A 88 -0.89 3.75 4.64
C LYS A 88 -1.83 3.92 5.81
N LYS A 89 -2.81 3.03 5.95
CA LYS A 89 -3.77 3.05 7.05
C LYS A 89 -3.05 2.87 8.40
N TYR A 90 -2.16 1.89 8.51
CA TYR A 90 -1.37 1.66 9.73
C TYR A 90 -0.57 2.90 10.15
N THR A 91 0.11 3.55 9.19
CA THR A 91 0.87 4.78 9.44
C THR A 91 -0.03 5.94 9.88
N LYS A 92 -1.24 6.05 9.33
CA LYS A 92 -2.24 7.05 9.74
C LYS A 92 -2.71 6.80 11.17
N ASP A 93 -3.03 5.56 11.51
CA ASP A 93 -3.47 5.19 12.86
C ASP A 93 -2.40 5.51 13.91
N LEU A 94 -1.11 5.32 13.59
CA LEU A 94 0.01 5.72 14.46
C LEU A 94 0.14 7.25 14.62
N LYS A 95 -0.06 8.01 13.54
CA LYS A 95 -0.06 9.49 13.60
C LYS A 95 -1.20 10.03 14.45
N GLU A 96 -2.41 9.47 14.30
CA GLU A 96 -3.55 9.82 15.14
C GLU A 96 -3.30 9.46 16.62
N ALA A 97 -2.65 8.33 16.89
CA ALA A 97 -2.24 7.96 18.24
C ALA A 97 -1.21 8.94 18.83
N ASN A 98 -0.25 9.40 18.02
CA ASN A 98 0.73 10.42 18.43
C ASN A 98 0.06 11.73 18.83
N GLU A 99 -0.90 12.22 18.04
CA GLU A 99 -1.65 13.43 18.38
C GLU A 99 -2.38 13.29 19.73
N MET A 100 -2.96 12.12 20.00
CA MET A 100 -3.60 11.84 21.30
C MET A 100 -2.60 11.77 22.46
N PHE A 101 -1.41 11.20 22.24
CA PHE A 101 -0.36 11.11 23.26
C PHE A 101 0.34 12.44 23.51
N GLU A 102 0.41 13.31 22.51
CA GLU A 102 0.95 14.67 22.63
C GLU A 102 0.07 15.50 23.57
N VAL A 103 -1.26 15.41 23.43
CA VAL A 103 -2.20 16.02 24.37
C VAL A 103 -2.06 15.44 25.79
N GLY A 104 -1.68 14.17 25.89
CA GLY A 104 -1.44 13.47 27.15
C GLY A 104 -0.05 13.64 27.77
N GLY A 105 0.89 14.32 27.08
CA GLY A 105 2.28 14.49 27.53
C GLY A 105 3.07 13.18 27.67
N ARG A 106 2.77 12.16 26.84
CA ARG A 106 3.42 10.85 26.86
C ARG A 106 4.41 10.71 25.71
N ASP A 107 5.55 11.39 25.85
CA ASP A 107 6.61 11.42 24.83
C ASP A 107 7.26 10.04 24.61
N ASP A 108 7.22 9.16 25.62
CA ASP A 108 7.71 7.78 25.54
C ASP A 108 6.97 6.96 24.46
N LEU A 109 5.65 7.14 24.38
CA LEU A 109 4.81 6.44 23.39
C LEU A 109 4.93 7.07 22.00
N ILE A 110 5.16 8.38 21.94
CA ILE A 110 5.39 9.09 20.67
C ILE A 110 6.69 8.62 20.03
N GLU A 111 7.78 8.51 20.82
CA GLU A 111 9.06 8.01 20.32
C GLU A 111 8.95 6.57 19.82
N GLN A 112 8.23 5.71 20.56
CA GLN A 112 7.96 4.34 20.13
C GLN A 112 7.20 4.31 18.79
N ASN A 113 6.08 5.02 18.69
CA ASN A 113 5.28 5.08 17.45
C ASN A 113 6.08 5.66 16.27
N ASN A 114 6.91 6.68 16.51
CA ASN A 114 7.76 7.26 15.47
C ASN A 114 8.77 6.25 14.92
N SER A 115 9.37 5.43 15.80
CA SER A 115 10.25 4.35 15.37
C SER A 115 9.51 3.27 14.56
N GLU A 116 8.25 2.98 14.89
CA GLU A 116 7.41 2.08 14.08
C GLU A 116 7.11 2.66 12.70
N ILE A 117 6.78 3.95 12.62
CA ILE A 117 6.56 4.66 11.36
C ILE A 117 7.81 4.58 10.48
N GLU A 118 8.99 4.74 11.06
CA GLU A 118 10.27 4.64 10.33
C GLU A 118 10.47 3.24 9.74
N ILE A 119 10.18 2.18 10.49
CA ILE A 119 10.26 0.79 10.01
C ILE A 119 9.30 0.57 8.83
N VAL A 120 8.06 1.05 8.94
CA VAL A 120 7.03 0.87 7.90
C VAL A 120 7.34 1.68 6.65
N SER A 121 7.95 2.86 6.80
CA SER A 121 8.31 3.75 5.69
C SER A 121 9.22 3.09 4.66
N VAL A 122 10.05 2.12 5.07
CA VAL A 122 10.95 1.36 4.17
C VAL A 122 10.18 0.53 3.14
N TYR A 123 8.98 0.07 3.48
CA TYR A 123 8.12 -0.75 2.61
C TYR A 123 7.17 0.08 1.76
N MET A 124 7.16 1.39 1.96
CA MET A 124 6.26 2.30 1.29
C MET A 124 6.96 2.91 0.07
N PRO A 125 6.30 3.05 -1.09
CA PRO A 125 6.88 3.79 -2.20
C PRO A 125 7.19 5.22 -1.73
N PRO A 126 8.30 5.82 -2.21
CA PRO A 126 8.65 7.18 -1.84
C PRO A 126 7.47 8.11 -2.13
N GLU A 127 6.91 8.68 -1.05
CA GLU A 127 5.88 9.69 -1.20
C GLU A 127 6.51 10.95 -1.79
N LEU A 128 5.83 11.55 -2.77
CA LEU A 128 6.25 12.83 -3.30
C LEU A 128 6.23 13.88 -2.19
N SER A 129 7.25 14.74 -2.19
CA SER A 129 7.33 15.85 -1.24
C SER A 129 6.18 16.84 -1.43
N ASP A 130 5.83 17.60 -0.38
CA ASP A 130 4.80 18.64 -0.48
C ASP A 130 5.09 19.64 -1.61
N GLU A 131 6.37 19.94 -1.83
CA GLU A 131 6.84 20.87 -2.85
C GLU A 131 6.59 20.35 -4.27
N GLU A 132 6.81 19.06 -4.51
CA GLU A 132 6.54 18.42 -5.80
C GLU A 132 5.03 18.33 -6.08
N ILE A 133 4.23 18.07 -5.03
CA ILE A 133 2.78 18.09 -5.12
C ILE A 133 2.31 19.51 -5.46
N GLU A 134 2.82 20.53 -4.75
CA GLU A 134 2.48 21.93 -4.97
C GLU A 134 2.82 22.38 -6.40
N LYS A 135 4.01 22.03 -6.89
CA LYS A 135 4.43 22.33 -8.26
C LYS A 135 3.51 21.69 -9.30
N THR A 136 3.10 20.44 -9.06
CA THR A 136 2.18 19.73 -9.96
C THR A 136 0.80 20.39 -9.95
N VAL A 137 0.29 20.75 -8.77
CA VAL A 137 -1.00 21.44 -8.63
C VAL A 137 -0.96 22.82 -9.32
N ARG A 138 0.11 23.59 -9.16
CA ARG A 138 0.30 24.87 -9.88
C ARG A 138 0.31 24.67 -11.40
N THR A 139 0.97 23.63 -11.89
CA THR A 139 0.97 23.28 -13.32
C THR A 139 -0.44 22.94 -13.81
N VAL A 140 -1.25 22.24 -13.01
CA VAL A 140 -2.66 21.93 -13.34
C VAL A 140 -3.52 23.21 -13.37
N LEU A 141 -3.30 24.13 -12.43
CA LEU A 141 -3.99 25.42 -12.38
C LEU A 141 -3.63 26.32 -13.57
N GLU A 142 -2.36 26.33 -14.01
CA GLU A 142 -1.94 27.06 -15.22
C GLU A 142 -2.60 26.51 -16.49
N LYS A 143 -2.81 25.19 -16.56
CA LYS A 143 -3.52 24.54 -17.69
C LYS A 143 -5.02 24.84 -17.69
N MET A 144 -5.62 25.17 -16.54
CA MET A 144 -7.06 25.41 -16.39
C MET A 144 -7.37 26.59 -15.46
N PRO A 145 -7.06 27.83 -15.87
CA PRO A 145 -7.19 29.01 -15.01
C PRO A 145 -8.64 29.38 -14.65
N ASP A 146 -9.62 28.96 -15.45
CA ASP A 146 -11.05 29.28 -15.25
C ASP A 146 -11.81 28.24 -14.40
N GLU A 147 -11.17 27.12 -14.04
CA GLU A 147 -11.84 26.02 -13.34
C GLU A 147 -11.85 26.25 -11.81
N LYS A 148 -12.97 26.76 -11.29
CA LYS A 148 -13.19 26.93 -9.83
C LYS A 148 -13.60 25.65 -9.10
N ASN A 149 -13.78 24.55 -9.83
CA ASN A 149 -14.23 23.31 -9.23
C ASN A 149 -13.08 22.58 -8.55
N VAL A 150 -12.97 22.79 -7.24
CA VAL A 150 -11.95 22.16 -6.37
C VAL A 150 -11.93 20.63 -6.55
N GLY A 151 -13.10 19.98 -6.68
CA GLY A 151 -13.17 18.53 -6.86
C GLY A 151 -12.55 18.04 -8.18
N ARG A 152 -12.71 18.83 -9.26
CA ARG A 152 -12.11 18.52 -10.56
C ARG A 152 -10.60 18.75 -10.58
N LEU A 153 -10.14 19.82 -9.93
CA LEU A 153 -8.70 20.11 -9.76
C LEU A 153 -7.99 19.02 -8.99
N ILE A 154 -8.62 18.48 -7.93
CA ILE A 154 -8.09 17.34 -7.17
C ILE A 154 -7.99 16.10 -8.06
N GLY A 155 -9.07 15.73 -8.77
CA GLY A 155 -9.08 14.56 -9.63
C GLY A 155 -8.02 14.59 -10.74
N LEU A 156 -7.79 15.77 -11.33
CA LEU A 156 -6.73 15.97 -12.33
C LEU A 156 -5.34 15.92 -11.72
N SER A 157 -5.14 16.56 -10.55
CA SER A 157 -3.85 16.54 -9.86
C SER A 157 -3.46 15.13 -9.43
N VAL A 158 -4.40 14.35 -8.88
CA VAL A 158 -4.18 12.93 -8.52
C VAL A 158 -3.87 12.09 -9.75
N LYS A 159 -4.50 12.38 -10.90
CA LYS A 159 -4.23 11.70 -12.17
C LYS A 159 -2.84 12.03 -12.72
N GLU A 160 -2.41 13.28 -12.69
CA GLU A 160 -1.06 13.70 -13.11
C GLU A 160 0.01 13.13 -12.17
N LEU A 161 -0.29 13.02 -10.87
CA LEU A 161 0.60 12.42 -9.87
C LEU A 161 0.59 10.87 -9.92
N ALA A 162 -0.14 10.25 -10.84
CA ALA A 162 -0.23 8.80 -11.04
C ALA A 162 -0.46 7.97 -9.74
N GLY A 163 -1.11 8.55 -8.73
CA GLY A 163 -1.31 7.89 -7.43
C GLY A 163 -0.10 7.88 -6.49
N GLY A 164 0.97 8.61 -6.81
CA GLY A 164 2.18 8.77 -5.99
C GLY A 164 2.02 9.62 -4.73
N ALA A 165 0.84 10.22 -4.51
CA ALA A 165 0.52 11.02 -3.34
C ALA A 165 -0.87 10.66 -2.78
N ASP A 166 -1.05 10.84 -1.47
CA ASP A 166 -2.36 10.67 -0.84
C ASP A 166 -3.37 11.71 -1.35
N GLY A 167 -4.53 11.27 -1.79
CA GLY A 167 -5.57 12.15 -2.34
C GLY A 167 -6.08 13.18 -1.33
N SER A 168 -6.00 12.89 -0.01
CA SER A 168 -6.36 13.83 1.05
C SER A 168 -5.34 14.96 1.16
N ARG A 169 -4.05 14.65 1.07
CA ARG A 169 -2.94 15.62 1.08
C ARG A 169 -2.98 16.52 -0.17
N VAL A 170 -3.24 15.94 -1.34
CA VAL A 170 -3.46 16.72 -2.57
C VAL A 170 -4.67 17.64 -2.43
N ALA A 171 -5.77 17.16 -1.82
CA ALA A 171 -6.96 17.97 -1.59
C ALA A 171 -6.71 19.16 -0.65
N GLU A 172 -5.92 18.96 0.40
CA GLU A 172 -5.53 20.03 1.33
C GLU A 172 -4.67 21.10 0.64
N ILE A 173 -3.66 20.70 -0.13
CA ILE A 173 -2.78 21.61 -0.88
C ILE A 173 -3.58 22.39 -1.94
N VAL A 174 -4.45 21.72 -2.71
CA VAL A 174 -5.31 22.39 -3.70
C VAL A 174 -6.20 23.42 -3.01
N ARG A 175 -6.83 23.07 -1.88
CA ARG A 175 -7.64 24.03 -1.10
C ARG A 175 -6.81 25.21 -0.61
N LYS A 176 -5.58 24.97 -0.16
CA LYS A 176 -4.66 26.02 0.32
C LYS A 176 -4.20 26.98 -0.79
N ILE A 177 -4.12 26.52 -2.04
CA ILE A 177 -3.70 27.36 -3.18
C ILE A 177 -4.88 28.13 -3.78
N VAL A 178 -6.06 27.51 -3.82
CA VAL A 178 -7.27 28.10 -4.43
C VAL A 178 -7.96 29.11 -3.51
N ASN A 179 -7.80 28.97 -2.19
CA ASN A 179 -8.40 29.82 -1.17
C ASN A 179 -7.44 30.91 -0.68
#